data_AF-A0A0D3A0D2-F1
#
_entry.id   AF-A0A0D3A0D2-F1
#
_cell.length_a   1.000
_cell.length_b   1.000
_cell.length_c   1.000
_cell.angle_alpha   90.00
_cell.angle_beta   90.00
_cell.angle_gamma   90.00
#
_symmetry.space_group_name_H-M   'P 1'
#
loop_
_entity.id
_entity.type
_entity.pdbx_description
1 polymer ?
#
loop_
_entity_poly.entity_id
_entity_poly.type
_entity_poly.pdbx_seq_one_letter_code
_entity_poly.pdbx_strand_id
1 'polypeptide(L)' 'MEWLSEGLGLRREALIEGLGGETVEYLMKINYYPPCHDQDLVIGAPDHTDVNGITFLVANEALGLQAFKDNHWID' A
#
# COMPACT_ATOMS: atom_id res chain seq x y z
N MET A 1 9.24 7.87 9.83
CA MET A 1 8.16 7.32 10.69
C MET A 1 7.96 8.15 11.95
N GLU A 2 8.93 8.98 12.33
CA GLU A 2 8.87 9.85 13.51
C GLU A 2 7.55 10.59 13.67
N TRP A 3 7.07 11.28 12.64
CA TRP A 3 5.80 12.01 12.70
C TRP A 3 4.58 11.11 12.87
N LEU A 4 4.60 9.91 12.29
CA LEU A 4 3.52 8.93 12.50
C LEU A 4 3.55 8.41 13.94
N SER A 5 4.74 8.18 14.51
CA SER A 5 4.90 7.80 15.91
C SER A 5 4.34 8.89 16.83
N GLU A 6 4.71 10.15 16.61
CA GLU A 6 4.22 11.29 17.40
C GLU A 6 2.72 11.51 17.25
N GLY A 7 2.18 11.35 16.04
CA GLY A 7 0.73 11.41 15.79
C GLY A 7 -0.07 10.38 16.59
N LEU A 8 0.57 9.26 16.96
CA LEU A 8 0.01 8.23 17.84
C LEU A 8 0.33 8.45 19.33
N GLY A 9 1.03 9.53 19.68
CA GLY A 9 1.46 9.84 21.06
C GLY A 9 2.65 9.01 21.55
N LEU A 10 3.44 8.45 20.65
CA LEU A 10 4.60 7.60 20.96
C LEU A 10 5.91 8.40 20.90
N ARG A 11 7.00 7.81 21.41
CA ARG A 11 8.38 8.29 21.14
C ARG A 11 8.62 8.25 19.62
N ARG A 12 9.41 9.20 19.09
CA ARG A 12 9.64 9.36 17.64
C ARG A 12 10.12 8.06 16.98
N GLU A 13 10.93 7.29 17.68
CA GLU A 13 11.58 6.07 17.17
C GLU A 13 10.67 4.84 17.24
N ALA A 14 9.53 4.89 17.94
CA ALA A 14 8.75 3.71 18.29
C ALA A 14 8.28 2.89 17.06
N LEU A 15 7.76 3.54 16.01
CA LEU A 15 7.33 2.81 14.82
C LEU A 15 8.49 2.24 14.01
N ILE A 16 9.63 2.94 13.92
CA ILE A 16 10.77 2.41 13.16
C ILE A 16 11.39 1.22 13.90
N GLU A 17 11.52 1.28 15.23
CA GLU A 17 11.93 0.14 16.06
C GLU A 17 10.97 -1.04 15.92
N GLY A 18 9.66 -0.80 15.99
CA GLY A 18 8.63 -1.84 15.86
C GLY A 18 8.56 -2.50 14.48
N LEU A 19 9.01 -1.81 13.43
CA LEU A 19 9.07 -2.32 12.06
C LEU A 19 10.41 -3.00 11.71
N GLY A 20 11.29 -3.19 12.70
CA GLY A 20 12.57 -3.88 12.54
C GLY A 20 13.81 -2.99 12.61
N GLY A 21 13.65 -1.67 12.75
CA GLY A 21 14.77 -0.75 12.96
C GLY A 21 15.83 -0.86 11.86
N GLU A 22 17.04 -1.26 12.23
CA GLU A 22 18.15 -1.49 11.30
C GLU A 22 18.00 -2.75 10.44
N THR A 23 17.11 -3.68 10.80
CA THR A 23 16.84 -4.91 10.04
C THR A 23 15.64 -4.79 9.12
N VAL A 24 15.12 -3.58 8.92
CA VAL A 24 13.99 -3.36 8.02
C VAL A 24 14.37 -3.72 6.58
N GLU A 25 13.53 -4.52 5.93
CA GLU A 25 13.69 -4.89 4.53
C GLU A 25 12.87 -3.98 3.63
N TYR A 26 13.42 -3.62 2.48
CA TYR A 26 12.75 -2.82 1.46
C TYR A 26 12.39 -3.71 0.27
N LEU A 27 11.10 -3.78 -0.04
CA LEU A 27 10.59 -4.51 -1.20
C LEU A 27 10.23 -3.52 -2.32
N MET A 28 10.70 -3.81 -3.53
CA MET A 28 10.23 -3.13 -4.74
C MET A 28 9.42 -4.11 -5.60
N LYS A 29 8.18 -3.73 -5.92
CA LYS A 29 7.31 -4.49 -6.81
C LYS A 29 6.91 -3.61 -7.99
N ILE A 30 7.22 -4.07 -9.20
CA ILE A 30 6.83 -3.39 -10.44
C ILE A 30 5.65 -4.16 -11.03
N ASN A 31 4.48 -3.53 -11.09
CA ASN A 31 3.27 -4.12 -11.64
C ASN A 31 2.99 -3.52 -13.02
N TYR A 32 2.70 -4.37 -14.01
CA TYR A 32 2.25 -3.95 -15.33
C TYR A 32 0.91 -4.60 -15.63
N TYR A 33 -0.13 -3.78 -15.71
CA TYR A 33 -1.49 -4.21 -16.02
C TYR A 33 -1.81 -3.79 -17.48
N PRO A 34 -1.76 -4.72 -18.45
CA PRO A 34 -2.04 -4.38 -19.85
C PRO A 34 -3.53 -4.09 -20.07
N PRO A 35 -3.89 -3.38 -21.16
CA PRO A 35 -5.28 -3.23 -21.56
C PRO A 35 -5.98 -4.58 -21.71
N CYS A 36 -7.18 -4.70 -21.15
CA CYS A 36 -8.03 -5.89 -21.24
C CYS A 36 -9.35 -5.54 -21.93
N HIS A 37 -9.83 -6.41 -22.82
CA HIS A 37 -11.09 -6.24 -23.54
C HIS A 37 -12.32 -6.52 -22.65
N ASP A 38 -12.19 -7.43 -21.68
CA ASP A 38 -13.25 -7.84 -20.77
C ASP A 38 -12.90 -7.46 -19.33
N GLN A 39 -12.80 -6.16 -19.05
CA GLN A 39 -12.37 -5.63 -17.75
C GLN A 39 -13.29 -6.07 -16.59
N ASP A 40 -14.57 -6.32 -16.86
CA ASP A 40 -15.53 -6.80 -15.86
C ASP A 40 -15.33 -8.28 -15.47
N LEU A 41 -14.55 -9.02 -16.25
CA LEU A 41 -14.31 -10.45 -16.03
C LEU A 41 -12.93 -10.74 -15.40
N VAL A 42 -12.05 -9.73 -15.32
CA VAL A 42 -10.67 -9.91 -14.86
C VAL A 42 -10.26 -8.76 -13.95
N ILE A 43 -9.74 -9.10 -12.77
CA ILE A 43 -9.16 -8.15 -11.82
C ILE A 43 -7.64 -8.15 -11.99
N GLY A 44 -7.02 -6.97 -12.03
CA GLY A 44 -5.57 -6.83 -12.18
C GLY A 44 -4.78 -7.44 -11.01
N ALA A 45 -5.22 -7.17 -9.77
CA ALA A 45 -4.74 -7.83 -8.57
C ALA A 45 -5.91 -8.09 -7.62
N PRO A 46 -6.01 -9.29 -7.01
CA PRO A 46 -7.10 -9.60 -6.09
C PRO A 46 -7.11 -8.63 -4.91
N ASP A 47 -8.27 -8.49 -4.26
CA ASP A 47 -8.40 -7.72 -3.03
C ASP A 47 -7.47 -8.27 -1.95
N HIS A 48 -6.70 -7.38 -1.32
CA HIS A 48 -5.76 -7.74 -0.26
C HIS A 48 -5.41 -6.50 0.58
N THR A 49 -4.83 -6.76 1.74
CA THR A 49 -4.07 -5.77 2.50
C THR A 49 -2.58 -6.04 2.33
N ASP A 50 -1.78 -5.00 2.20
CA ASP A 50 -0.34 -5.15 2.18
C ASP A 50 0.17 -5.75 3.50
N VAL A 51 1.15 -6.65 3.40
CA VAL A 51 1.84 -7.24 4.55
C VAL A 51 2.92 -6.32 5.12
N ASN A 52 3.31 -5.29 4.37
CA ASN A 52 4.37 -4.36 4.72
C ASN A 52 3.87 -3.33 5.74
N GLY A 53 4.77 -2.78 6.55
CA GLY A 53 4.42 -1.70 7.48
C GLY A 53 4.02 -0.39 6.79
N ILE A 54 4.65 -0.08 5.65
CA ILE A 54 4.32 1.08 4.82
C ILE A 54 4.61 0.76 3.35
N THR A 55 3.69 1.15 2.46
CA THR A 55 3.85 1.04 1.02
C THR A 55 3.85 2.43 0.40
N PHE A 56 4.87 2.72 -0.38
CA PHE A 56 4.90 3.90 -1.25
C PHE A 56 4.55 3.46 -2.67
N LEU A 57 3.48 4.02 -3.21
CA LEU A 57 3.02 3.70 -4.56
C LEU A 57 3.32 4.87 -5.51
N VAL A 58 3.98 4.56 -6.62
CA VAL A 58 4.09 5.45 -7.78
C VAL A 58 3.18 4.89 -8.86
N ALA A 59 2.00 5.49 -9.02
CA ALA A 59 1.05 5.14 -10.06
C ALA A 59 1.30 5.95 -11.34
N ASN A 60 0.86 5.40 -12.48
CA ASN A 60 0.79 6.13 -13.74
C ASN A 60 -0.59 6.84 -13.86
N GLU A 61 -0.88 7.39 -15.04
CA GLU A 61 -2.15 8.09 -15.30
C GLU A 61 -3.34 7.13 -15.55
N ALA A 62 -3.12 5.81 -15.58
CA ALA A 62 -4.20 4.86 -15.77
C ALA A 62 -4.97 4.66 -14.45
N LEU A 63 -6.30 4.72 -14.53
CA LEU A 63 -7.18 4.40 -13.41
C LEU A 63 -7.19 2.88 -13.15
N GLY A 64 -7.41 2.47 -11.90
CA GLY A 64 -7.58 1.04 -11.56
C GLY A 64 -7.19 0.65 -10.13
N LEU A 65 -6.46 1.49 -9.40
CA LEU A 65 -6.32 1.31 -7.95
C LEU A 65 -7.65 1.67 -7.28
N GLN A 66 -8.10 0.82 -6.37
CA GLN A 66 -9.27 1.10 -5.54
C GLN A 66 -8.97 0.71 -4.09
N ALA A 67 -9.55 1.46 -3.15
CA ALA A 67 -9.53 1.16 -1.73
C ALA A 67 -10.94 0.75 -1.26
N PHE A 68 -11.03 -0.30 -0.44
CA PHE A 68 -12.29 -0.72 0.16
C PHE A 68 -12.48 -0.04 1.52
N LYS A 69 -13.51 0.79 1.65
CA LYS A 69 -13.83 1.52 2.88
C LYS A 69 -15.34 1.64 3.03
N ASP A 70 -15.83 1.51 4.27
CA ASP A 70 -17.26 1.68 4.62
C ASP A 70 -18.18 0.82 3.73
N ASN A 71 -17.77 -0.42 3.43
CA ASN A 71 -18.43 -1.38 2.54
C ASN A 71 -18.54 -0.96 1.06
N HIS A 72 -17.70 -0.04 0.59
CA HIS A 72 -17.68 0.41 -0.80
C HIS A 72 -16.25 0.44 -1.35
N TRP A 73 -16.13 0.22 -2.65
CA TRP A 73 -14.89 0.47 -3.40
C TRP A 73 -14.82 1.96 -3.79
N ILE A 74 -13.65 2.56 -3.55
CA ILE A 74 -13.37 3.98 -3.81
C ILE A 74 -12.12 4.04 -4.68
N ASP A 75 -12.20 4.78 -5.78
CA ASP A 75 -11.05 5.10 -6.64
C ASP A 75 -10.09 6.10 -5.97
#